data_AF-A0A7X1DKH8-F1
#
_entry.id   AF-A0A7X1DKH8-F1
#
_cell.length_a   1.000
_cell.length_b   1.000
_cell.length_c   1.000
_cell.angle_alpha   90.00
_cell.angle_beta   90.00
_cell.angle_gamma   90.00
#
_symmetry.space_group_name_H-M   'P 1'
#
loop_
_entity.id
_entity.type
_entity.pdbx_description
1 polymer ?
#
loop_
_entity_poly.entity_id
_entity_poly.type
_entity_poly.pdbx_seq_one_letter_code
_entity_poly.pdbx_strand_id
1 'polypeptide(L)'
;MEKNLPTYNDIVEGIKLDLDEYMNEDGFTITQASAKILEEEWQDINKDEFIKYSYLLNLALDGIEQNQLSDFLYEKLKFYGNDILKIEGNESNLLKRDFITYQEKLKEQNFDMIETSVNTKSRIDYILNQNK
;
A
#
# COMPACT_ATOMS: atom_id res chain seq x y z
N MET A 1 21.05 18.20 1.68
CA MET A 1 19.88 18.32 2.58
C MET A 1 19.39 16.91 2.80
N GLU A 2 19.37 16.44 4.04
CA GLU A 2 18.60 15.23 4.38
C GLU A 2 17.15 15.49 3.96
N LYS A 3 16.64 14.74 2.99
CA LYS A 3 15.22 14.78 2.64
C LYS A 3 14.53 14.17 3.85
N ASN A 4 13.80 14.98 4.64
CA ASN A 4 12.95 14.43 5.69
C ASN A 4 12.06 13.37 5.04
N LEU A 5 12.05 12.17 5.63
CA LEU A 5 11.15 11.11 5.19
C LEU A 5 9.70 11.61 5.36
N PRO A 6 8.79 11.24 4.44
CA PRO A 6 7.38 11.61 4.56
C PRO A 6 6.78 11.03 5.85
N THR A 7 5.89 11.79 6.48
CA THR A 7 5.10 11.33 7.63
C THR A 7 4.03 10.34 7.18
N TYR A 8 3.37 9.66 8.13
CA TYR A 8 2.25 8.77 7.77
C TYR A 8 1.17 9.53 6.98
N ASN A 9 0.81 10.72 7.46
CA ASN A 9 -0.26 11.51 6.86
C ASN A 9 0.12 12.04 5.47
N ASP A 10 1.38 12.42 5.26
CA ASP A 10 1.86 12.83 3.93
C ASP A 10 1.68 11.69 2.91
N ILE A 11 1.97 10.45 3.33
CA ILE A 11 1.81 9.26 2.49
C ILE A 11 0.32 9.03 2.18
N VAL A 12 -0.55 9.10 3.18
CA VAL A 12 -2.01 8.90 2.98
C VAL A 12 -2.59 9.97 2.06
N GLU A 13 -2.21 11.23 2.25
CA GLU A 13 -2.68 12.33 1.40
C GLU A 13 -2.18 12.18 -0.04
N GLY A 14 -0.91 11.85 -0.23
CA GLY A 14 -0.33 11.58 -1.56
C GLY A 14 -1.05 10.45 -2.28
N ILE A 15 -1.24 9.30 -1.61
CA ILE A 15 -1.97 8.16 -2.19
C ILE A 15 -3.37 8.56 -2.62
N LYS A 16 -4.10 9.34 -1.82
CA LYS A 16 -5.46 9.77 -2.18
C LYS A 16 -5.50 10.66 -3.40
N LEU A 17 -4.54 11.56 -3.54
CA LEU A 17 -4.42 12.42 -4.71
C LEU A 17 -4.11 11.58 -5.96
N ASP A 18 -3.14 10.68 -5.87
CA ASP A 18 -2.75 9.82 -7.00
C ASP A 18 -3.89 8.88 -7.40
N LEU A 19 -4.62 8.32 -6.42
CA LEU A 19 -5.78 7.48 -6.68
C LEU A 19 -6.91 8.26 -7.36
N ASP A 20 -7.18 9.49 -6.91
CA ASP A 20 -8.19 10.36 -7.52
C ASP A 20 -7.84 10.65 -8.99
N GLU A 21 -6.59 11.05 -9.25
CA GLU A 21 -6.08 11.31 -10.61
C GLU A 21 -6.21 10.06 -11.49
N TYR A 22 -5.63 8.93 -11.06
CA TYR A 22 -5.62 7.73 -11.90
C TYR A 22 -7.01 7.14 -12.12
N MET A 23 -7.89 7.17 -11.12
CA MET A 23 -9.22 6.57 -11.26
C MET A 23 -10.19 7.49 -12.01
N ASN A 24 -10.17 8.79 -11.73
CA ASN A 24 -11.15 9.73 -12.28
C ASN A 24 -10.69 10.41 -13.58
N GLU A 25 -9.40 10.63 -13.78
CA GLU A 25 -8.86 11.27 -14.98
C GLU A 25 -8.35 10.23 -16.00
N ASP A 26 -7.60 9.23 -15.55
CA ASP A 26 -7.00 8.21 -16.44
C ASP A 26 -7.88 6.97 -16.66
N GLY A 27 -8.96 6.82 -15.88
CA GLY A 27 -9.92 5.71 -15.98
C GLY A 27 -9.35 4.36 -15.53
N PHE A 28 -8.35 4.37 -14.64
CA PHE A 28 -7.79 3.16 -14.06
C PHE A 28 -8.74 2.54 -13.05
N THR A 29 -8.73 1.21 -12.97
CA THR A 29 -9.28 0.51 -11.80
C THR A 29 -8.40 0.76 -10.57
N ILE A 30 -8.96 0.63 -9.36
CA ILE A 30 -8.19 0.76 -8.11
C ILE A 30 -6.98 -0.18 -8.05
N THR A 31 -7.09 -1.38 -8.63
CA THR A 31 -5.96 -2.33 -8.76
C THR A 31 -4.86 -1.80 -9.67
N GLN A 32 -5.21 -1.22 -10.82
CA GLN A 32 -4.25 -0.61 -11.75
C GLN A 32 -3.60 0.63 -11.14
N ALA A 33 -4.40 1.51 -10.54
CA ALA A 33 -3.92 2.71 -9.85
C ALA A 33 -2.96 2.33 -8.70
N SER A 34 -3.31 1.34 -7.88
CA SER A 34 -2.43 0.85 -6.81
C SER A 34 -1.09 0.35 -7.33
N ALA A 35 -1.08 -0.42 -8.42
CA ALA A 35 0.16 -0.91 -9.02
C ALA A 35 1.00 0.24 -9.60
N LYS A 36 0.34 1.23 -10.20
CA LYS A 36 0.97 2.43 -10.78
C LYS A 36 1.63 3.29 -9.70
N ILE A 37 0.94 3.57 -8.59
CA ILE A 37 1.49 4.30 -7.43
C ILE A 37 2.75 3.61 -6.91
N LEU A 38 2.71 2.29 -6.71
CA LEU A 38 3.90 1.54 -6.26
C LEU A 38 5.06 1.63 -7.26
N GLU A 39 4.77 1.68 -8.56
CA GLU A 39 5.76 1.84 -9.62
C GLU A 39 6.36 3.23 -9.66
N GLU A 40 5.61 4.29 -9.38
CA GLU A 40 6.13 5.66 -9.41
C GLU A 40 6.89 5.99 -8.12
N GLU A 41 6.34 5.58 -6.97
CA GLU A 41 6.89 5.88 -5.64
C GLU A 41 7.98 4.89 -5.18
N TRP A 42 8.44 4.00 -6.08
CA TRP A 42 9.38 2.92 -5.74
C TRP A 42 10.65 3.41 -5.03
N GLN A 43 11.14 4.61 -5.34
CA GLN A 43 12.35 5.16 -4.72
C GLN A 43 12.11 5.47 -3.25
N ASP A 44 10.98 6.09 -2.92
CA ASP A 44 10.65 6.50 -1.56
C ASP A 44 10.18 5.29 -0.74
N ILE A 45 9.38 4.39 -1.34
CA ILE A 45 8.95 3.10 -0.76
C ILE A 45 10.13 2.25 -0.29
N ASN A 46 11.27 2.29 -0.98
CA ASN A 46 12.42 1.47 -0.62
C ASN A 46 13.44 2.16 0.28
N LYS A 47 13.16 3.38 0.79
CA LYS A 47 14.05 4.06 1.74
C LYS A 47 13.92 3.54 3.17
N ASP A 48 12.70 3.15 3.56
CA ASP A 48 12.40 2.78 4.94
C ASP A 48 11.20 1.81 5.00
N GLU A 49 11.21 0.87 5.96
CA GLU A 49 10.15 -0.12 6.14
C GLU A 49 8.81 0.51 6.54
N PHE A 50 8.82 1.57 7.36
CA PHE A 50 7.62 2.31 7.72
C PHE A 50 6.95 2.93 6.49
N ILE A 51 7.73 3.53 5.59
CA ILE A 51 7.19 4.09 4.33
C ILE A 51 6.60 2.97 3.48
N LYS A 52 7.37 1.89 3.28
CA LYS A 52 6.93 0.72 2.50
C LYS A 52 5.59 0.18 2.96
N TYR A 53 5.47 -0.06 4.26
CA TYR A 53 4.25 -0.64 4.82
C TYR A 53 3.10 0.36 4.84
N SER A 54 3.37 1.66 4.97
CA SER A 54 2.35 2.70 4.88
C SER A 54 1.73 2.74 3.48
N TYR A 55 2.53 2.66 2.40
CA TYR A 55 1.99 2.56 1.05
C TYR A 55 1.16 1.30 0.84
N LEU A 56 1.70 0.13 1.18
CA LEU A 56 1.02 -1.15 0.97
C LEU A 56 -0.31 -1.23 1.75
N LEU A 57 -0.32 -0.74 2.99
CA LEU A 57 -1.50 -0.78 3.84
C LEU A 57 -2.59 0.18 3.34
N ASN A 58 -2.23 1.43 3.05
CA ASN A 58 -3.24 2.43 2.68
C ASN A 58 -3.86 2.11 1.33
N LEU A 59 -3.07 1.70 0.34
CA LEU A 59 -3.61 1.19 -0.93
C LEU A 59 -4.59 0.01 -0.74
N ALA A 60 -4.31 -0.87 0.23
CA ALA A 60 -5.20 -1.99 0.53
C ALA A 60 -6.50 -1.53 1.22
N LEU A 61 -6.41 -0.55 2.11
CA LEU A 61 -7.58 0.04 2.78
C LEU A 61 -8.46 0.81 1.80
N ASP A 62 -7.88 1.68 0.97
CA ASP A 62 -8.58 2.41 -0.10
C ASP A 62 -9.25 1.43 -1.08
N GLY A 63 -8.54 0.35 -1.43
CA GLY A 63 -9.12 -0.76 -2.19
C GLY A 63 -10.38 -1.33 -1.52
N ILE A 64 -10.28 -1.72 -0.26
CA ILE A 64 -11.43 -2.28 0.48
C ILE A 64 -12.59 -1.27 0.56
N GLU A 65 -12.31 0.03 0.71
CA GLU A 65 -13.34 1.08 0.67
C GLU A 65 -14.06 1.16 -0.68
N GLN A 66 -13.36 0.82 -1.77
CA GLN A 66 -13.93 0.65 -3.12
C GLN A 66 -14.49 -0.76 -3.37
N ASN A 67 -14.65 -1.58 -2.33
CA ASN A 67 -15.09 -2.97 -2.38
C ASN A 67 -14.18 -3.91 -3.19
N GLN A 68 -12.89 -3.59 -3.35
CA GLN A 68 -11.93 -4.40 -4.11
C GLN A 68 -10.57 -4.51 -3.41
N LEU A 69 -10.06 -5.71 -3.18
CA LEU A 69 -8.70 -5.91 -2.68
C LEU A 69 -7.83 -6.60 -3.74
N SER A 70 -6.76 -5.92 -4.17
CA SER A 70 -5.79 -6.52 -5.08
C SER A 70 -5.04 -7.66 -4.39
N ASP A 71 -4.93 -8.81 -5.05
CA ASP A 71 -4.29 -10.00 -4.50
C ASP A 71 -2.83 -9.79 -4.11
N PHE A 72 -2.07 -8.99 -4.87
CA PHE A 72 -0.68 -8.68 -4.54
C PHE A 72 -0.57 -7.89 -3.23
N LEU A 73 -1.47 -6.95 -2.94
CA LEU A 73 -1.47 -6.21 -1.67
C LEU A 73 -1.78 -7.15 -0.52
N TYR A 74 -2.77 -8.03 -0.69
CA TYR A 74 -3.10 -9.07 0.28
C TYR A 74 -1.90 -9.98 0.57
N GLU A 75 -1.24 -10.49 -0.47
CA GLU A 75 -0.07 -11.37 -0.35
C GLU A 75 1.10 -10.67 0.38
N LYS A 76 1.37 -9.40 0.07
CA LYS A 76 2.43 -8.62 0.74
C LYS A 76 2.11 -8.30 2.19
N LEU A 77 0.90 -7.86 2.49
CA LEU A 77 0.50 -7.57 3.87
C LEU A 77 0.43 -8.84 4.72
N LYS A 78 0.06 -9.98 4.13
CA LYS A 78 0.15 -11.28 4.79
C LYS A 78 1.60 -11.66 5.12
N PHE A 79 2.55 -11.36 4.23
CA PHE A 79 3.96 -11.64 4.43
C PHE A 79 4.61 -10.70 5.47
N TYR A 80 4.38 -9.38 5.34
CA TYR A 80 5.00 -8.35 6.19
C TYR A 80 4.24 -8.05 7.49
N GLY A 81 3.05 -8.62 7.69
CA GLY A 81 2.16 -8.22 8.79
C GLY A 81 2.76 -8.27 10.19
N ASN A 82 3.63 -9.26 10.46
CA ASN A 82 4.33 -9.35 11.75
C ASN A 82 5.39 -8.25 11.92
N ASP A 83 5.96 -7.75 10.83
CA ASP A 83 7.01 -6.73 10.87
C ASP A 83 6.40 -5.34 11.06
N ILE A 84 5.22 -5.10 10.48
CA ILE A 84 4.42 -3.88 10.72
C ILE A 84 4.19 -3.66 12.22
N LEU A 85 3.80 -4.71 12.94
CA LEU A 85 3.52 -4.62 14.39
C LEU A 85 4.77 -4.31 15.23
N LYS A 86 5.97 -4.61 14.71
CA LYS A 86 7.24 -4.43 15.40
C LYS A 86 7.90 -3.08 15.11
N ILE A 87 7.44 -2.30 14.12
CA ILE A 87 8.00 -0.98 13.84
C ILE A 87 7.92 -0.09 15.10
N GLU A 88 9.01 0.57 15.45
CA GLU A 88 9.07 1.50 16.57
C GLU A 88 9.12 2.95 16.08
N GLY A 89 8.75 3.90 16.94
CA GLY A 89 8.72 5.34 16.62
C GLY A 89 7.32 5.96 16.68
N ASN A 90 7.25 7.27 16.91
CA ASN A 90 5.99 7.97 17.20
C ASN A 90 4.97 7.87 16.04
N GLU A 91 5.45 7.92 14.80
CA GLU A 91 4.64 7.81 13.58
C GLU A 91 4.03 6.41 13.38
N SER A 92 4.63 5.37 13.99
CA SER A 92 4.22 3.96 13.78
C SER A 92 2.85 3.62 14.38
N ASN A 93 2.34 4.43 15.31
CA ASN A 93 1.08 4.16 15.98
C ASN A 93 -0.12 4.19 15.01
N LEU A 94 -0.11 5.10 14.03
CA LEU A 94 -1.16 5.20 13.02
C LEU A 94 -1.13 3.98 12.09
N LEU A 95 0.06 3.64 11.57
CA LEU A 95 0.27 2.44 10.76
C LEU A 95 -0.23 1.17 11.46
N LYS A 96 0.11 0.98 12.74
CA LYS A 96 -0.32 -0.20 13.52
C LYS A 96 -1.82 -0.24 13.72
N ARG A 97 -2.43 0.90 14.07
CA ARG A 97 -3.88 1.01 14.24
C ARG A 97 -4.59 0.64 12.94
N ASP A 98 -4.15 1.22 11.82
CA ASP A 98 -4.78 0.99 10.53
C ASP A 98 -4.53 -0.44 10.04
N PHE A 99 -3.41 -1.07 10.41
CA PHE A 99 -3.15 -2.49 10.14
C PHE A 99 -4.12 -3.40 10.91
N ILE A 100 -4.44 -3.06 12.16
CA ILE A 100 -5.48 -3.76 12.93
C ILE A 100 -6.84 -3.59 12.25
N THR A 101 -7.20 -2.38 11.82
CA THR A 101 -8.42 -2.11 11.04
C THR A 101 -8.48 -2.95 9.76
N TYR A 102 -7.36 -3.04 9.02
CA TYR A 102 -7.26 -3.90 7.85
C TYR A 102 -7.52 -5.37 8.19
N GLN A 103 -6.94 -5.89 9.27
CA GLN A 103 -7.17 -7.27 9.73
C GLN A 103 -8.63 -7.52 10.13
N GLU A 104 -9.32 -6.52 10.68
CA GLU A 104 -10.75 -6.60 10.99
C GLU A 104 -11.59 -6.63 9.71
N LYS A 105 -11.34 -5.73 8.77
CA LYS A 105 -12.00 -5.72 7.45
C LYS A 105 -11.82 -7.03 6.68
N LEU A 106 -10.64 -7.65 6.76
CA LEU A 106 -10.39 -8.97 6.16
C LEU A 106 -11.30 -10.08 6.73
N LYS A 107 -11.73 -9.98 8.00
CA LYS A 107 -12.64 -10.96 8.60
C LYS A 107 -14.09 -10.74 8.15
N GLU A 108 -14.45 -9.50 7.85
CA GLU A 108 -15.78 -9.14 7.34
C GLU A 108 -15.99 -9.65 5.91
N GLN A 109 -14.93 -9.69 5.09
CA GLN A 109 -14.95 -10.14 3.69
C GLN A 109 -15.98 -9.42 2.81
N ASN A 110 -16.22 -8.14 3.09
CA ASN A 110 -17.14 -7.29 2.34
C ASN A 110 -16.46 -6.61 1.13
N PHE A 111 -15.68 -7.37 0.35
CA PHE A 111 -14.97 -6.88 -0.84
C PHE A 111 -14.64 -8.04 -1.78
N ASP A 112 -14.45 -7.73 -3.05
CA ASP A 112 -13.99 -8.69 -4.05
C ASP A 112 -12.46 -8.76 -4.07
N MET A 113 -11.90 -9.98 -4.10
CA MET A 113 -10.48 -10.17 -4.34
C MET A 113 -10.21 -10.09 -5.85
N ILE A 114 -9.34 -9.17 -6.25
CA ILE A 114 -8.98 -8.96 -7.66
C ILE A 114 -7.66 -9.67 -7.95
N GLU A 115 -7.74 -10.75 -8.71
CA GLU A 115 -6.56 -11.51 -9.15
C GLU A 115 -5.79 -10.73 -10.23
N THR A 116 -4.48 -10.58 -10.01
CA THR A 116 -3.60 -9.90 -10.97
C THR A 116 -2.73 -10.89 -11.73
N SER A 117 -2.28 -10.49 -12.91
CA SER A 117 -1.41 -11.31 -13.75
C SER A 117 -0.08 -11.63 -13.05
N VAL A 118 0.53 -12.76 -13.39
CA VAL A 118 1.88 -13.12 -12.92
C VAL A 118 2.91 -12.03 -13.23
N ASN A 119 2.76 -11.34 -14.36
CA ASN A 119 3.63 -10.23 -14.75
C ASN A 119 3.48 -9.04 -13.78
N THR A 120 2.25 -8.69 -13.40
CA THR A 120 1.97 -7.64 -12.43
C THR A 120 2.60 -7.98 -11.08
N LYS A 121 2.37 -9.19 -10.56
CA LYS A 121 2.97 -9.64 -9.29
C LYS A 121 4.49 -9.60 -9.34
N SER A 122 5.09 -10.10 -10.42
CA SER A 122 6.55 -10.08 -10.60
C SER A 122 7.12 -8.66 -10.67
N ARG A 123 6.38 -7.73 -11.30
CA ARG A 123 6.75 -6.31 -11.37
C ARG A 123 6.72 -5.67 -9.97
N ILE A 124 5.65 -5.90 -9.20
CA ILE A 124 5.55 -5.42 -7.82
C ILE A 124 6.66 -6.01 -6.95
N ASP A 125 6.96 -7.31 -7.09
CA ASP A 125 8.03 -7.97 -6.35
C ASP A 125 9.40 -7.35 -6.67
N TYR A 126 9.65 -7.08 -7.95
CA TYR A 126 10.85 -6.41 -8.39
C TYR A 126 10.96 -5.00 -7.77
N ILE A 127 9.89 -4.21 -7.83
CA ILE A 127 9.80 -2.86 -7.27
C ILE A 127 10.10 -2.85 -5.77
N LEU A 128 9.45 -3.73 -4.99
CA LEU A 128 9.56 -3.75 -3.53
C LEU A 128 10.91 -4.28 -3.01
N ASN A 129 11.80 -4.73 -3.90
CA ASN A 129 13.11 -5.28 -3.57
C ASN A 129 14.28 -4.56 -4.28
N GLN A 130 14.07 -3.36 -4.85
CA GLN A 130 15.13 -2.63 -5.58
C GLN A 130 16.35 -2.21 -4.74
N ASN A 131 16.24 -2.16 -3.41
CA ASN A 131 17.32 -1.74 -2.52
C ASN A 131 17.92 -2.89 -1.66
N LYS A 132 17.80 -4.14 -2.11
CA LYS A 132 18.47 -5.29 -1.46
C LYS A 132 19.80 -5.63 -2.08
#